data_AF-A0A366ESI9-F1
#
_entry.id   AF-A0A366ESI9-F1
#
_cell.length_a   1.000
_cell.length_b   1.000
_cell.length_c   1.000
_cell.angle_alpha   90.00
_cell.angle_beta   90.00
_cell.angle_gamma   90.00
#
_symmetry.space_group_name_H-M   'P 1'
#
loop_
_entity.id
_entity.type
_entity.pdbx_description
1 polymer ?
#
loop_
_entity_poly.entity_id
_entity_poly.type
_entity_poly.pdbx_seq_one_letter_code
_entity_poly.pdbx_strand_id
1 'polypeptide(L)'
;MSIETHYKNEVIGAVNTFIQMINQSDKWNPKGKGIIRNNWHYSIQSNNTFLAKLRINGFDEVLLFNKTEWNNLNANMLGNSKLKELYERLT
;
A
#
# COMPACT_ATOMS: atom_id res chain seq x y z
N MET A 1 17.89 7.84 13.78
CA MET A 1 17.03 7.19 12.78
C MET A 1 17.37 7.80 11.42
N SER A 2 17.68 7.02 10.38
CA SER A 2 18.04 7.60 9.07
C SER A 2 16.80 8.15 8.36
N ILE A 3 16.97 9.17 7.51
CA ILE A 3 15.88 9.75 6.73
C ILE A 3 15.18 8.70 5.84
N GLU A 4 15.94 7.74 5.34
CA GLU A 4 15.43 6.60 4.57
C GLU A 4 14.56 5.67 5.43
N THR A 5 14.94 5.44 6.69
CA THR A 5 14.12 4.65 7.63
C THR A 5 12.79 5.35 7.92
N HIS A 6 12.81 6.67 8.05
CA HIS A 6 11.60 7.47 8.23
C HIS A 6 10.65 7.31 7.04
N TYR A 7 11.10 7.57 5.81
CA TYR A 7 10.24 7.45 4.62
C TYR A 7 9.76 6.02 4.34
N LYS A 8 10.60 5.02 4.64
CA LYS A 8 10.17 3.61 4.59
C LYS A 8 8.98 3.37 5.53
N ASN A 9 9.03 3.89 6.76
CA ASN A 9 7.95 3.73 7.73
C ASN A 9 6.69 4.48 7.29
N GLU A 10 6.83 5.65 6.66
CA GLU A 10 5.70 6.41 6.10
C GLU A 10 4.95 5.60 5.02
N VAL A 11 5.67 4.99 4.07
CA VAL A 11 5.04 4.14 3.05
C VAL A 11 4.39 2.90 3.62
N ILE A 12 5.02 2.25 4.60
CA ILE A 12 4.41 1.12 5.33
C ILE A 12 3.12 1.57 6.03
N GLY A 13 3.14 2.73 6.68
CA GLY A 13 1.97 3.34 7.31
C GLY A 13 0.85 3.61 6.30
N ALA A 14 1.19 4.21 5.16
CA ALA A 14 0.23 4.49 4.10
C ALA A 14 -0.42 3.20 3.57
N VAL A 15 0.36 2.16 3.26
CA VAL A 15 -0.16 0.85 2.83
C VAL A 15 -1.11 0.27 3.88
N ASN A 16 -0.73 0.29 5.17
CA ASN A 16 -1.58 -0.19 6.25
C ASN A 16 -2.91 0.55 6.34
N THR A 17 -2.91 1.87 6.21
CA THR A 17 -4.15 2.65 6.26
C THR A 17 -5.06 2.33 5.09
N PHE A 18 -4.53 2.17 3.88
CA PHE A 18 -5.33 1.77 2.71
C PHE A 18 -5.96 0.39 2.90
N ILE A 19 -5.20 -0.59 3.42
CA ILE A 19 -5.72 -1.91 3.77
C ILE A 19 -6.90 -1.79 4.74
N GLN A 20 -6.76 -0.98 5.79
CA GLN A 20 -7.83 -0.76 6.76
C GLN A 20 -9.06 -0.10 6.13
N MET A 21 -8.88 0.96 5.33
CA MET A 21 -9.98 1.64 4.66
C MET A 21 -10.76 0.70 3.74
N ILE A 22 -10.05 -0.10 2.95
CA ILE A 22 -10.62 -1.09 2.04
C ILE A 22 -11.40 -2.14 2.82
N ASN A 23 -10.78 -2.76 3.83
CA ASN A 23 -11.41 -3.79 4.66
C ASN A 23 -12.60 -3.24 5.46
N GLN A 24 -12.55 -2.00 5.94
CA GLN A 24 -13.69 -1.36 6.60
C GLN A 24 -14.83 -1.11 5.63
N SER A 25 -14.53 -0.68 4.40
CA SER A 25 -15.54 -0.43 3.38
C SER A 25 -16.17 -1.73 2.86
N ASP A 26 -15.40 -2.82 2.83
CA ASP A 26 -15.87 -4.18 2.49
C ASP A 26 -16.91 -4.70 3.48
N LYS A 27 -16.72 -4.49 4.79
CA LYS A 27 -17.69 -4.88 5.84
C LYS A 27 -19.13 -4.40 5.59
N TRP A 28 -19.28 -3.30 4.87
CA TRP A 28 -20.56 -2.68 4.57
C TRP A 28 -20.99 -2.88 3.11
N ASN A 29 -20.22 -3.62 2.30
CA ASN A 29 -20.54 -3.90 0.91
C ASN A 29 -20.93 -5.38 0.71
N PRO A 30 -22.20 -5.70 0.43
CA PRO A 30 -22.65 -7.08 0.20
C PRO A 30 -22.05 -7.74 -1.05
N LYS A 31 -21.41 -6.98 -1.96
CA LYS A 31 -20.69 -7.51 -3.13
C LYS A 31 -19.21 -7.82 -2.87
N GLY A 32 -18.67 -7.38 -1.73
CA GLY A 32 -17.23 -7.42 -1.43
C GLY A 32 -16.44 -6.36 -2.23
N LYS A 33 -15.75 -5.47 -1.53
CA LYS A 33 -14.71 -4.57 -2.06
C LYS A 33 -13.33 -5.20 -2.10
N GLY A 34 -13.19 -6.38 -1.55
CA GLY A 34 -11.97 -7.15 -1.62
C GLY A 34 -11.20 -7.11 -0.32
N ILE A 35 -11.31 -8.18 0.46
CA ILE A 35 -10.61 -8.29 1.74
C ILE A 35 -9.12 -8.43 1.44
N ILE A 36 -8.34 -7.45 1.90
CA ILE A 36 -6.90 -7.54 1.90
C ILE A 36 -6.47 -8.17 3.22
N ARG A 37 -5.66 -9.25 3.17
CA ARG A 37 -5.09 -9.80 4.39
C ARG A 37 -4.21 -8.76 5.07
N ASN A 38 -4.46 -8.50 6.36
CA ASN A 38 -3.65 -7.56 7.15
C ASN A 38 -2.17 -7.96 7.23
N ASN A 39 -1.84 -9.24 7.03
CA ASN A 39 -0.47 -9.70 6.93
C ASN A 39 -0.01 -9.59 5.47
N TRP A 40 0.84 -8.60 5.20
CA TRP A 40 1.47 -8.36 3.91
C TRP A 40 3.00 -8.28 4.07
N HIS A 41 3.73 -8.48 2.98
CA HIS A 41 5.18 -8.48 2.97
C HIS A 41 5.73 -7.30 2.18
N TYR A 42 6.88 -6.78 2.62
CA TYR A 42 7.61 -5.79 1.85
C TYR A 42 9.09 -6.11 1.71
N SER A 43 9.70 -5.59 0.65
CA SER A 43 11.16 -5.58 0.48
C SER A 43 11.61 -4.33 -0.27
N ILE A 44 12.85 -3.91 -0.05
CA ILE A 44 13.51 -2.89 -0.87
C ILE A 44 14.48 -3.64 -1.79
N GLN A 45 14.31 -3.49 -3.10
CA GLN A 45 15.18 -4.09 -4.11
C GLN A 45 16.48 -3.29 -4.25
N SER A 46 17.49 -3.89 -4.89
CA SER A 46 18.81 -3.28 -5.13
C SER A 46 18.75 -1.97 -5.92
N ASN A 47 17.69 -1.76 -6.71
CA ASN A 47 17.43 -0.52 -7.46
C ASN A 47 16.65 0.55 -6.64
N ASN A 48 16.57 0.41 -5.31
CA ASN A 48 15.76 1.27 -4.42
C ASN A 48 14.26 1.27 -4.72
N THR A 49 13.73 0.18 -5.29
CA THR A 49 12.27 0.00 -5.42
C THR A 49 11.72 -0.65 -4.17
N PHE A 50 10.75 0.00 -3.52
CA PHE A 50 9.97 -0.60 -2.45
C PHE A 50 8.88 -1.48 -3.06
N LEU A 51 8.79 -2.73 -2.63
CA LEU A 51 7.85 -3.71 -3.12
C LEU A 51 6.90 -4.08 -1.98
N ALA A 52 5.59 -3.94 -2.19
CA ALA A 52 4.56 -4.43 -1.29
C ALA A 52 3.82 -5.61 -1.94
N LYS A 53 3.81 -6.77 -1.28
CA LYS A 53 3.02 -7.95 -1.68
C LYS A 53 1.78 -8.02 -0.82
N LEU A 54 0.64 -7.70 -1.41
CA LEU A 54 -0.68 -7.75 -0.78
C LEU A 54 -1.41 -9.01 -1.23
N ARG A 55 -2.28 -9.56 -0.38
CA ARG A 55 -3.20 -10.63 -0.79
C ARG A 55 -4.62 -10.13 -0.75
N ILE A 56 -5.21 -9.92 -1.92
CA ILE A 56 -6.52 -9.30 -2.14
C ILE A 56 -7.45 -10.36 -2.72
N ASN A 57 -8.57 -10.65 -2.07
CA ASN A 57 -9.51 -11.70 -2.51
C ASN A 57 -8.87 -13.07 -2.77
N GLY A 58 -7.81 -13.39 -2.03
CA GLY A 58 -7.10 -14.64 -2.19
C GLY A 58 -6.02 -14.64 -3.29
N PHE A 59 -5.92 -13.59 -4.09
CA PHE A 59 -4.89 -13.38 -5.11
C PHE A 59 -3.74 -12.51 -4.58
N ASP A 60 -2.51 -12.82 -4.98
CA ASP A 60 -1.36 -12.02 -4.63
C ASP A 60 -1.17 -10.88 -5.64
N GLU A 61 -1.09 -9.66 -5.13
CA GLU A 61 -0.82 -8.45 -5.89
C GLU A 61 0.47 -7.80 -5.43
N VAL A 62 1.23 -7.25 -6.39
CA VAL A 62 2.51 -6.60 -6.12
C VAL A 62 2.42 -5.15 -6.50
N LEU A 63 2.59 -4.26 -5.51
CA LEU A 63 2.76 -2.84 -5.73
C LEU A 63 4.25 -2.51 -5.69
N LEU A 64 4.73 -1.87 -6.74
CA LEU A 64 6.10 -1.40 -6.84
C LEU A 64 6.11 0.11 -6.69
N PHE A 65 6.96 0.63 -5.81
CA PHE A 65 7.17 2.05 -5.63
C PHE A 65 8.64 2.35 -5.91
N ASN A 66 8.89 3.14 -6.93
CA ASN A 66 10.21 3.63 -7.29
C ASN A 66 10.72 4.51 -6.15
N LYS A 67 12.03 4.75 -6.06
CA LYS A 67 12.62 5.60 -5.00
C LYS A 67 11.90 6.94 -4.84
N THR A 68 11.55 7.59 -5.93
CA THR A 68 10.84 8.88 -5.91
C THR A 68 9.39 8.78 -5.45
N GLU A 69 8.79 7.60 -5.40
CA GLU A 69 7.40 7.37 -4.96
C GLU A 69 7.30 6.99 -3.47
N TRP A 70 8.37 6.42 -2.89
CA TRP A 70 8.38 6.03 -1.47
C TRP A 70 9.36 6.82 -0.59
N ASN A 71 10.41 7.40 -1.17
CA ASN A 71 11.48 8.11 -0.45
C ASN A 71 11.36 9.63 -0.68
N ASN A 72 10.19 10.18 -0.38
CA ASN A 72 9.93 11.62 -0.44
C ASN A 72 8.85 12.04 0.60
N LEU A 73 8.72 13.34 0.86
CA LEU A 73 7.69 13.89 1.75
C LEU A 73 6.25 13.68 1.25
N ASN A 74 6.07 13.46 -0.06
CA ASN A 74 4.79 13.26 -0.73
C ASN A 74 4.35 11.78 -0.76
N ALA A 75 5.12 10.86 -0.17
CA ALA A 75 4.83 9.43 -0.14
C ALA A 75 3.69 9.10 0.84
N ASN A 76 3.18 10.12 1.54
CA ASN A 76 1.96 10.08 2.33
C ASN A 76 0.74 9.66 1.48
N MET A 77 -0.30 9.15 2.15
CA MET A 77 -1.47 8.51 1.54
C MET A 77 -2.12 9.27 0.36
N LEU A 78 -2.03 10.61 0.34
CA LEU A 78 -2.70 11.45 -0.65
C LEU A 78 -1.86 11.66 -1.92
N GLY A 79 -0.53 11.50 -1.85
CA GLY A 79 0.37 11.72 -2.99
C GLY A 79 0.73 10.46 -3.78
N ASN A 80 0.44 9.27 -3.24
CA ASN A 80 0.82 8.01 -3.88
C ASN A 80 -0.28 7.51 -4.84
N SER A 81 -0.10 7.76 -6.14
CA SER A 81 -1.06 7.41 -7.20
C SER A 81 -1.39 5.91 -7.23
N LYS A 82 -0.44 5.02 -6.94
CA LYS A 82 -0.66 3.57 -6.94
C LYS A 82 -1.57 3.11 -5.81
N LEU A 83 -1.48 3.75 -4.63
CA LEU A 83 -2.42 3.50 -3.54
C LEU A 83 -3.79 4.07 -3.84
N LYS A 84 -3.87 5.24 -4.50
CA LYS A 84 -5.13 5.82 -4.97
C LYS A 84 -5.82 4.92 -5.99
N GLU A 85 -5.09 4.41 -6.97
CA GLU A 85 -5.59 3.43 -7.94
C GLU A 85 -6.12 2.17 -7.26
N LEU A 86 -5.40 1.66 -6.25
CA LEU A 86 -5.87 0.50 -5.50
C LEU A 86 -7.23 0.78 -4.84
N TYR A 87 -7.44 1.98 -4.30
CA TYR A 87 -8.73 2.37 -3.71
C TYR A 87 -9.82 2.55 -4.77
N GLU A 88 -9.51 3.20 -5.90
CA GLU A 88 -10.47 3.45 -7.00
C GLU A 88 -10.93 2.17 -7.69
N ARG A 89 -10.09 1.12 -7.76
CA ARG A 89 -10.50 -0.20 -8.29
C ARG A 89 -11.59 -0.88 -7.45
N LEU A 90 -11.85 -0.37 -6.25
CA LEU A 90 -12.78 -0.95 -5.28
C LEU A 90 -14.03 -0.10 -5.05
N THR A 91 -14.16 1.02 -5.78
CA THR A 91 -15.35 1.88 -5.86
C THR A 91 -16.19 1.56 -7.08
#